data_AF-A0A0C2GXS8-F1
#
_entry.id   AF-A0A0C2GXS8-F1
#
_cell.length_a   1.000
_cell.length_b   1.000
_cell.length_c   1.000
_cell.angle_alpha   90.00
_cell.angle_beta   90.00
_cell.angle_gamma   90.00
#
_symmetry.space_group_name_H-M   'P 1'
#
loop_
_entity.id
_entity.type
_entity.pdbx_description
1 polymer ?
#
loop_
_entity_poly.entity_id
_entity_poly.type
_entity_poly.pdbx_seq_one_letter_code
_entity_poly.pdbx_strand_id
1 'polypeptide(L)' 'MLGQCLCDLFRLDDSGIDRLNYYYSTMVIMVLSVTITAKQYFTKAWEQYAENYCFVYNTYWVRPDEDVPESVDTRSVSSI' A
#
# COMPACT_ATOMS: atom_id res chain seq x y z
N MET A 1 16.50 -43.54 -13.63
CA MET A 1 15.14 -43.31 -14.16
C MET A 1 14.17 -42.76 -13.11
N LEU A 2 14.20 -43.21 -11.83
CA LEU A 2 13.33 -42.66 -10.77
C LEU A 2 13.69 -41.21 -10.33
N GLY A 3 14.98 -40.85 -10.36
CA GLY A 3 15.45 -39.51 -9.93
C GLY A 3 15.17 -38.36 -10.91
N GLN A 4 14.89 -38.64 -12.18
CA GLN A 4 14.54 -37.62 -13.17
C GLN A 4 13.08 -37.18 -13.01
N CYS A 5 12.17 -38.11 -12.72
CA CYS A 5 10.74 -37.83 -12.52
C CYS A 5 10.48 -36.95 -11.28
N LEU A 6 11.30 -37.10 -10.23
CA LEU A 6 11.18 -36.31 -8.99
C LEU A 6 11.67 -34.85 -9.17
N CYS A 7 12.76 -34.64 -9.92
CA CYS A 7 13.19 -33.30 -10.31
C CYS A 7 12.20 -32.64 -11.29
N ASP A 8 11.58 -33.38 -12.22
CA ASP A 8 10.57 -32.83 -13.12
C ASP A 8 9.29 -32.41 -12.39
N LEU A 9 8.85 -33.15 -11.35
CA LEU A 9 7.71 -32.76 -10.52
C LEU A 9 8.01 -31.47 -9.73
N PHE A 10 9.18 -31.38 -9.11
CA PHE A 10 9.59 -30.18 -8.38
C PHE A 10 9.78 -28.98 -9.31
N ARG A 11 10.31 -29.19 -10.53
CA ARG A 11 10.48 -28.13 -11.54
C ARG A 11 9.14 -27.67 -12.15
N LEU A 12 8.17 -28.57 -12.27
CA LEU A 12 6.79 -28.25 -12.67
C LEU A 12 6.09 -27.42 -11.59
N ASP A 13 6.30 -27.74 -10.32
CA ASP A 13 5.77 -26.98 -9.18
C ASP A 13 6.37 -25.57 -9.13
N ASP A 14 7.69 -25.43 -9.26
CA ASP A 14 8.41 -24.14 -9.33
C ASP A 14 7.88 -23.28 -10.51
N SER A 15 7.80 -23.84 -11.72
CA SER A 15 7.30 -23.13 -12.92
C SER A 15 5.82 -22.73 -12.83
N GLY A 16 5.01 -23.47 -12.05
CA GLY A 16 3.59 -23.18 -11.80
C GLY A 16 3.40 -22.12 -10.71
N ILE A 17 4.15 -22.25 -9.62
CA ILE A 17 4.14 -21.35 -8.47
C ILE A 17 4.67 -19.97 -8.87
N ASP A 18 5.74 -19.90 -9.67
CA ASP A 18 6.28 -18.64 -10.20
C ASP A 18 5.21 -17.85 -10.97
N ARG A 19 4.44 -18.56 -11.80
CA ARG A 19 3.39 -17.96 -12.62
C ARG A 19 2.19 -17.53 -11.78
N LEU A 20 1.81 -18.33 -10.80
CA LEU A 20 0.76 -17.99 -9.85
C LEU A 20 1.15 -16.75 -9.03
N ASN A 21 2.38 -16.68 -8.52
CA ASN A 21 2.88 -15.55 -7.75
C ASN A 21 2.90 -14.27 -8.57
N TYR A 22 3.36 -14.32 -9.83
CA TYR A 22 3.36 -13.17 -10.73
C TYR A 22 1.95 -12.59 -10.95
N TYR A 23 0.96 -13.46 -11.17
CA TYR A 23 -0.44 -13.03 -11.28
C TYR A 23 -1.01 -12.57 -9.94
N TYR A 24 -0.67 -13.23 -8.84
CA TYR A 24 -1.18 -12.91 -7.50
C TYR A 24 -0.70 -11.53 -7.03
N SER A 25 0.61 -11.26 -7.04
CA SER A 25 1.16 -9.96 -6.63
C SER A 25 0.59 -8.81 -7.47
N THR A 26 0.49 -9.01 -8.79
CA THR A 26 -0.08 -8.02 -9.71
C THR A 26 -1.56 -7.76 -9.41
N MET A 27 -2.36 -8.81 -9.21
CA MET A 27 -3.78 -8.68 -8.90
C MET A 27 -4.01 -8.03 -7.53
N VAL A 28 -3.20 -8.34 -6.52
CA VAL A 28 -3.29 -7.71 -5.20
C VAL A 28 -3.04 -6.21 -5.30
N ILE A 29 -1.99 -5.77 -6.00
CA ILE A 29 -1.70 -4.33 -6.17
C ILE A 29 -2.82 -3.63 -6.96
N MET A 30 -3.35 -4.28 -7.99
CA MET A 30 -4.47 -3.75 -8.78
C MET A 30 -5.73 -3.58 -7.92
N VAL A 31 -6.09 -4.58 -7.12
CA VAL A 31 -7.25 -4.52 -6.22
C VAL A 31 -7.05 -3.46 -5.13
N LEU A 32 -5.86 -3.36 -4.53
CA LEU A 32 -5.56 -2.35 -3.53
C LEU A 32 -5.65 -0.93 -4.10
N SER A 33 -5.08 -0.70 -5.28
CA SER A 33 -5.17 0.58 -6.00
C SER A 33 -6.62 0.98 -6.27
N VAL A 34 -7.42 0.06 -6.83
CA VAL A 34 -8.84 0.30 -7.11
C VAL A 34 -9.63 0.54 -5.82
N THR A 35 -9.31 -0.18 -4.74
CA THR A 35 -9.99 -0.04 -3.44
C THR A 35 -9.73 1.33 -2.79
N ILE A 36 -8.49 1.83 -2.86
CA ILE A 36 -8.13 3.17 -2.35
C ILE A 36 -8.90 4.23 -3.14
N THR A 37 -8.89 4.14 -4.46
CA THR A 37 -9.61 5.08 -5.33
C THR A 37 -11.12 5.01 -5.08
N ALA A 38 -11.70 3.82 -4.96
CA ALA A 38 -13.14 3.66 -4.71
C ALA A 38 -13.57 4.29 -3.37
N LYS A 39 -12.73 4.22 -2.33
CA LYS A 39 -13.02 4.85 -1.04
C LYS A 39 -13.19 6.36 -1.14
N GLN A 40 -12.42 7.02 -2.01
CA GLN A 40 -12.45 8.47 -2.19
C GLN A 40 -13.74 8.98 -2.84
N TYR A 41 -14.50 8.14 -3.57
CA TYR A 41 -15.69 8.60 -4.33
C TYR A 41 -17.02 8.54 -3.56
N PHE A 42 -17.07 7.92 -2.37
CA PHE A 42 -18.34 7.67 -1.64
C PHE A 42 -18.55 8.51 -0.36
N THR A 43 -17.64 9.42 0.01
CA THR A 43 -17.80 10.25 1.23
C THR A 43 -18.48 11.61 0.93
N LYS A 44 -18.93 12.34 1.96
CA LYS A 44 -19.61 13.64 1.78
C LYS A 44 -18.66 14.67 1.14
N ALA A 45 -19.18 15.67 0.42
CA ALA A 45 -18.36 16.60 -0.38
C ALA A 45 -17.22 17.31 0.39
N TRP A 46 -17.44 17.68 1.65
CA TRP A 46 -16.42 18.31 2.49
C TRP A 46 -15.39 17.32 3.05
N GLU A 47 -15.79 16.06 3.22
CA GLU A 47 -14.93 14.97 3.71
C GLU A 47 -13.98 14.51 2.60
N GLN A 48 -14.48 14.33 1.38
CA GLN A 48 -13.65 14.06 0.19
C GLN A 48 -12.57 15.13 -0.02
N TYR A 49 -12.90 16.41 0.18
CA TYR A 49 -11.95 17.50 0.04
C TYR A 49 -10.83 17.43 1.09
N ALA A 50 -11.20 17.25 2.36
CA ALA A 50 -10.23 17.18 3.46
C ALA A 50 -9.31 15.95 3.33
N GLU A 51 -9.85 14.80 2.93
CA GLU A 51 -9.08 13.57 2.73
C GLU A 51 -8.08 13.69 1.57
N ASN A 52 -8.51 14.20 0.41
CA ASN A 52 -7.61 14.39 -0.74
C ASN A 52 -6.52 15.42 -0.43
N TYR A 53 -6.85 16.49 0.30
CA TYR A 53 -5.86 17.48 0.72
C TYR A 53 -4.82 16.84 1.66
N CYS A 54 -5.25 16.13 2.70
CA CYS A 54 -4.33 15.50 3.65
C CYS A 54 -3.46 14.40 3.01
N PHE A 55 -3.94 13.75 1.95
CA PHE A 55 -3.18 12.73 1.22
C PHE A 55 -2.08 13.31 0.32
N VAL A 56 -2.31 14.48 -0.29
CA VAL A 56 -1.36 15.10 -1.23
C VAL A 56 -0.27 15.91 -0.51
N TYR A 57 -0.60 16.50 0.64
CA TYR A 57 0.33 17.31 1.43
C TYR A 57 1.01 16.50 2.53
N ASN A 58 2.22 16.89 2.95
CA ASN A 58 2.93 16.19 4.02
C ASN A 58 2.16 16.25 5.33
N THR A 59 2.11 15.11 6.02
CA THR A 59 1.58 15.05 7.38
C THR A 59 2.74 14.94 8.38
N TYR A 60 2.49 15.33 9.62
CA TYR A 60 3.47 15.25 10.70
C TYR A 60 2.81 14.55 11.88
N TRP A 61 3.58 13.73 12.59
CA TRP A 61 3.09 13.01 13.76
C TRP A 61 3.44 13.79 15.04
N VAL A 62 2.47 13.93 15.94
CA VAL A 62 2.66 14.56 17.26
C VAL A 62 2.28 13.55 18.34
N ARG A 63 3.06 13.49 19.41
CA ARG A 63 2.71 12.68 20.58
C ARG A 63 1.46 13.26 21.27
N PRO A 64 0.51 12.43 21.73
CA PRO A 64 -0.72 12.92 22.34
C PRO A 64 -0.50 13.73 23.63
N ASP A 65 0.67 13.60 24.26
CA ASP A 65 1.07 14.33 25.47
C ASP A 65 1.72 15.70 25.19
N GLU A 66 1.86 16.09 23.92
CA GLU A 66 2.53 17.33 23.49
C GLU A 66 1.59 18.25 22.70
N ASP A 67 1.66 19.55 22.95
CA ASP A 67 0.89 20.55 22.20
C ASP A 67 1.40 20.69 20.76
N VAL A 68 0.48 21.01 19.84
CA VAL A 68 0.82 21.22 18.42
C VAL A 68 1.71 22.45 18.28
N PRO A 69 2.95 22.32 17.77
CA PRO A 69 3.86 23.46 17.66
C PRO A 69 3.34 24.52 16.67
N GLU A 70 3.43 25.80 17.06
CA GLU A 70 2.91 26.95 16.29
C GLU A 70 3.84 27.33 15.11
N SER A 71 5.14 27.10 15.25
CA SER A 71 6.15 27.40 14.24
C SER A 71 6.19 26.34 13.12
N VAL A 72 6.12 26.82 11.88
CA VAL A 72 6.21 25.99 10.66
C VAL A 72 7.56 25.26 10.58
N ASP A 73 8.65 25.93 10.98
CA ASP A 73 10.01 25.36 10.97
C ASP A 73 10.18 24.18 11.93
N THR A 74 9.44 24.15 13.04
CA THR A 74 9.51 23.04 14.01
C THR A 74 8.67 21.85 13.55
N ARG A 75 7.59 22.10 12.79
CA ARG A 75 6.73 21.07 12.19
C ARG A 75 7.40 20.35 11.02
N SER A 76 8.18 21.07 10.20
CA SER A 76 8.85 20.52 9.03
C SER A 76 9.98 19.52 9.36
N VAL A 77 10.58 19.64 10.56
CA VAL A 77 11.57 18.67 11.06
C VAL A 77 10.92 17.35 11.50
N SER A 78 9.62 17.39 11.84
CA SER A 78 8.86 16.22 12.32
C SER A 78 7.94 15.61 11.25
N SER A 79 8.00 16.10 10.01
CA SER A 79 7.32 15.51 8.86
C SER A 79 7.91 14.14 8.51
N ILE A 80 7.04 13.15 8.26
CA ILE A 80 7.41 11.81 7.77
C ILE A 80 7.76 11.87 6.28
#